data_AF-A0A7W1CFP7-F1
#
_entry.id   AF-A0A7W1CFP7-F1
#
_cell.length_a   1.000
_cell.length_b   1.000
_cell.length_c   1.000
_cell.angle_alpha   90.00
_cell.angle_beta   90.00
_cell.angle_gamma   90.00
#
_symmetry.space_group_name_H-M   'P 1'
#
loop_
_entity.id
_entity.type
_entity.pdbx_description
1 polymer ?
#
loop_
_entity_poly.entity_id
_entity_poly.type
_entity_poly.pdbx_seq_one_letter_code
_entity_poly.pdbx_strand_id
1 'polypeptide(L)' 'MINDMKRWKIQKHNHDEVKLLANALKVSPIVAALLITRGYETEEKAHKFLNPSIEDLHEPYLLKDMKTAVNRILRAS' A
#
# COMPACT_ATOMS: atom_id res chain seq x y z
N MET A 1 33.24 14.55 -9.17
CA MET A 1 32.09 14.08 -9.97
C MET A 1 31.61 12.77 -9.37
N ILE A 2 30.42 12.72 -8.76
CA ILE A 2 29.82 11.45 -8.31
C ILE A 2 28.76 11.10 -9.34
N ASN A 3 28.96 10.00 -10.06
CA ASN A 3 28.01 9.47 -11.03
C ASN A 3 26.90 8.74 -10.24
N ASP A 4 25.83 9.44 -9.89
CA ASP A 4 24.68 8.86 -9.20
C ASP A 4 23.80 8.08 -10.18
N MET A 5 24.35 6.95 -10.65
CA MET A 5 23.68 6.04 -11.56
C MET A 5 22.57 5.32 -10.81
N LYS A 6 21.30 5.62 -11.13
CA LYS A 6 20.12 4.95 -10.56
C LYS A 6 20.24 3.43 -10.69
N ARG A 7 20.39 2.74 -9.56
CA ARG A 7 20.43 1.28 -9.50
C ARG A 7 19.02 0.71 -9.44
N TRP A 8 18.56 0.13 -10.55
CA TRP A 8 17.32 -0.63 -10.60
C TRP A 8 17.50 -1.95 -9.85
N LYS A 9 16.70 -2.17 -8.80
CA LYS A 9 16.64 -3.44 -8.08
C LYS A 9 15.33 -4.14 -8.40
N ILE A 10 15.41 -5.19 -9.18
CA ILE A 10 14.27 -6.08 -9.45
C ILE A 10 14.26 -7.13 -8.34
N GLN A 11 13.21 -7.15 -7.52
CA GLN A 11 13.02 -8.22 -6.56
C GLN A 11 12.59 -9.48 -7.29
N LYS A 12 13.22 -10.61 -6.98
CA LYS A 12 12.81 -11.93 -7.48
C LYS A 12 11.84 -12.53 -6.46
N HIS A 13 10.74 -13.08 -6.95
CA HIS A 13 9.71 -13.70 -6.12
C HIS A 13 9.65 -15.18 -6.42
N ASN A 14 9.27 -15.97 -5.42
CA ASN A 14 8.93 -17.35 -5.64
C ASN A 14 7.68 -17.42 -6.53
N HIS A 15 7.82 -18.07 -7.69
CA HIS A 15 6.73 -18.19 -8.65
C HIS A 15 5.51 -18.92 -8.07
N ASP A 16 5.72 -19.83 -7.12
CA ASP A 16 4.63 -20.59 -6.50
C ASP A 16 3.84 -19.73 -5.51
N GLU A 17 4.51 -18.92 -4.70
CA GLU A 17 3.86 -17.94 -3.81
C GLU A 17 3.04 -16.92 -4.59
N VAL A 18 3.60 -16.40 -5.70
CA VAL A 18 2.89 -15.47 -6.59
C VAL A 18 1.64 -16.12 -7.17
N LYS A 19 1.72 -17.37 -7.63
CA LYS A 19 0.56 -18.10 -8.18
C LYS A 19 -0.50 -18.36 -7.12
N LEU A 20 -0.09 -18.80 -5.92
CA LEU A 20 -1.01 -19.06 -4.80
C LEU A 20 -1.79 -17.79 -4.44
N LEU A 21 -1.08 -16.68 -4.23
CA LEU A 21 -1.70 -15.40 -3.87
C LEU A 21 -2.56 -14.83 -5.01
N ALA A 22 -2.10 -14.94 -6.26
CA ALA A 22 -2.87 -14.51 -7.43
C ALA A 22 -4.21 -15.26 -7.56
N ASN A 23 -4.19 -16.59 -7.34
CA ASN A 23 -5.38 -17.42 -7.39
C ASN A 23 -6.34 -17.12 -6.23
N ALA A 24 -5.81 -16.99 -5.01
CA ALA A 24 -6.61 -16.67 -3.83
C ALA A 24 -7.37 -15.34 -3.99
N LEU A 25 -6.66 -14.29 -4.41
CA LEU A 25 -7.22 -12.94 -4.58
C LEU A 25 -7.91 -12.73 -5.93
N LYS A 26 -7.84 -13.69 -6.85
CA LYS A 26 -8.32 -13.58 -8.24
C LYS A 26 -7.76 -12.36 -8.98
N VAL A 27 -6.47 -12.10 -8.81
CA VAL A 27 -5.75 -10.99 -9.46
C VAL A 27 -4.71 -11.53 -10.46
N SER A 28 -4.17 -10.65 -11.30
CA SER A 28 -3.09 -11.04 -12.20
C SER A 28 -1.79 -11.37 -11.42
N PRO A 29 -0.93 -12.27 -11.94
CA PRO A 29 0.34 -12.62 -11.29
C PRO A 29 1.26 -11.42 -11.03
N ILE A 30 1.22 -10.40 -11.90
CA ILE A 30 2.01 -9.18 -11.71
C ILE A 30 1.53 -8.38 -10.49
N VAL A 31 0.21 -8.36 -10.22
CA VAL A 31 -0.36 -7.70 -9.03
C VAL A 31 0.04 -8.47 -7.78
N ALA A 32 -0.06 -9.81 -7.78
CA ALA A 32 0.38 -10.64 -6.66
C ALA A 32 1.88 -10.45 -6.35
N ALA A 33 2.74 -10.42 -7.37
CA ALA A 33 4.17 -10.14 -7.17
C ALA A 33 4.43 -8.74 -6.57
N LEU A 34 3.67 -7.73 -7.00
CA LEU A 34 3.75 -6.37 -6.44
C LEU A 34 3.29 -6.30 -4.98
N LEU A 35 2.26 -7.07 -4.61
CA LEU A 35 1.77 -7.17 -3.24
C LEU A 35 2.83 -7.81 -2.33
N ILE A 36 3.41 -8.94 -2.74
CA ILE A 36 4.50 -9.59 -2.01
C ILE A 36 5.70 -8.64 -1.87
N THR A 37 6.09 -7.93 -2.94
CA THR A 37 7.18 -6.92 -2.90
C THR A 37 6.96 -5.86 -1.83
N ARG A 38 5.70 -5.51 -1.56
CA ARG A 38 5.30 -4.48 -0.59
C ARG A 38 5.05 -5.02 0.82
N GLY A 39 5.27 -6.32 1.05
CA GLY A 39 5.07 -6.97 2.36
C GLY A 39 3.65 -7.50 2.60
N TYR A 40 2.80 -7.53 1.56
CA TYR A 40 1.46 -8.13 1.62
C TYR A 40 1.52 -9.58 1.11
N GLU A 41 2.19 -10.44 1.86
CA GLU A 41 2.46 -11.84 1.50
C GLU A 41 1.30 -12.80 1.79
N THR A 42 0.35 -12.40 2.64
CA THR A 42 -0.81 -13.22 3.00
C THR A 42 -2.08 -12.72 2.30
N GLU A 43 -3.03 -13.63 2.10
CA GLU A 43 -4.33 -13.30 1.53
C GLU A 43 -5.05 -12.22 2.34
N GLU A 44 -5.04 -12.32 3.68
CA GLU A 44 -5.73 -11.35 4.55
C GLU A 44 -5.10 -9.96 4.45
N LYS A 45 -3.76 -9.88 4.51
CA LYS A 45 -3.02 -8.62 4.40
C LYS A 45 -3.27 -7.96 3.05
N ALA A 46 -3.23 -8.74 1.97
CA ALA A 46 -3.45 -8.25 0.62
C ALA A 46 -4.90 -7.86 0.36
N HIS A 47 -5.86 -8.66 0.84
CA HIS A 47 -7.29 -8.36 0.71
C HIS A 47 -7.65 -7.07 1.45
N LYS A 48 -7.16 -6.89 2.68
CA LYS A 48 -7.35 -5.67 3.46
C LYS A 48 -6.75 -4.44 2.76
N PHE A 49 -5.58 -4.59 2.14
CA PHE A 49 -4.96 -3.50 1.38
C PHE A 49 -5.74 -3.12 0.12
N LEU A 50 -6.25 -4.12 -0.62
CA LEU A 50 -7.02 -3.89 -1.85
C LEU A 50 -8.44 -3.38 -1.58
N ASN A 51 -9.00 -3.69 -0.41
CA ASN A 51 -10.36 -3.33 -0.01
C ASN A 51 -10.36 -2.67 1.37
N PRO A 52 -9.76 -1.47 1.52
CA PRO A 52 -9.73 -0.77 2.80
C PRO A 52 -11.15 -0.31 3.18
N SER A 53 -11.48 -0.37 4.47
CA SER A 53 -12.71 0.23 5.00
C SER A 53 -12.43 1.54 5.75
N ILE A 54 -13.47 2.31 6.07
CA ILE A 54 -13.30 3.55 6.85
C ILE A 54 -12.76 3.23 8.25
N GLU A 55 -13.17 2.08 8.81
CA GLU A 55 -12.72 1.59 10.11
C GLU A 55 -11.23 1.24 10.14
N ASP A 56 -10.60 1.05 8.97
CA ASP A 56 -9.17 0.79 8.85
C ASP A 56 -8.33 2.08 8.80
N LEU A 57 -8.95 3.25 8.70
CA LEU A 57 -8.26 4.54 8.64
C LEU A 57 -7.79 4.98 10.03
N HIS A 58 -6.59 5.55 10.08
CA HIS A 58 -6.08 6.20 11.29
C HIS A 58 -6.94 7.41 11.67
N GLU A 59 -6.99 7.69 12.97
CA GLU A 59 -7.61 8.91 13.52
C GLU A 59 -7.13 10.16 12.76
N PRO A 60 -8.04 10.92 12.11
CA PRO A 60 -7.65 12.05 11.24
C PRO A 60 -6.79 13.10 11.95
N TYR A 61 -6.98 13.28 13.27
CA TYR A 61 -6.22 14.21 14.09
C TYR A 61 -4.75 13.84 14.30
N LEU A 62 -4.33 12.63 13.90
CA LEU A 62 -2.92 12.23 13.84
C LEU A 62 -2.19 12.86 12.65
N LEU A 63 -2.92 13.32 11.63
CA LEU A 63 -2.33 14.03 10.50
C LEU A 63 -1.84 15.41 10.95
N LYS A 64 -0.62 15.75 10.53
CA LYS A 64 0.00 17.03 10.82
C LYS A 64 -0.93 18.19 10.40
N ASP A 65 -1.11 19.14 11.31
CA ASP A 65 -1.93 20.35 11.12
C ASP A 65 -3.44 20.12 10.89
N MET A 66 -3.97 18.91 11.13
CA MET A 66 -5.41 18.62 10.94
C MET A 66 -6.32 19.56 11.74
N LYS A 67 -5.98 19.83 13.01
CA LYS A 67 -6.75 20.78 13.85
C LYS A 67 -6.79 22.19 13.25
N THR A 68 -5.69 22.64 12.67
CA THR A 68 -5.58 23.97 12.05
C THR A 68 -6.44 24.03 10.78
N ALA A 69 -6.42 22.97 9.97
CA ALA A 69 -7.24 22.88 8.77
C ALA A 69 -8.75 22.94 9.10
N VAL A 70 -9.20 22.16 10.08
CA VAL A 70 -10.61 22.17 10.53
C VAL A 70 -11.02 23.57 11.02
N ASN A 71 -10.21 24.20 11.86
CA ASN A 71 -10.49 25.55 12.36
C ASN A 71 -10.58 26.60 11.24
N ARG A 72 -9.76 26.49 10.18
CA ARG A 72 -9.83 27.42 9.05
C ARG A 72 -11.12 27.29 8.27
N ILE A 73 -11.55 26.05 8.01
CA ILE A 73 -12.79 25.77 7.27
C ILE A 73 -14.00 26.28 8.07
N LEU A 74 -14.08 25.96 9.37
CA LEU A 74 -15.21 26.38 10.23
C LEU A 74 -15.31 27.90 10.42
N ARG A 75 -14.22 28.65 10.25
CA ARG A 75 -14.22 30.12 10.34
C ARG A 75 -14.58 30.82 9.02
N ALA A 76 -14.52 30.11 7.89
CA ALA A 76 -14.83 30.64 6.57
C ALA A 76 -16.27 30.36 6.14
N SER A 77 -16.94 29.41 6.80
CA SER A 77 -18.37 29.15 6.72
C SER A 77 -19.17 30.13 7.57
#